data_AF-A0A916DSK4-F1
#
_entry.id   AF-A0A916DSK4-F1
#
_cell.length_a   1.000
_cell.length_b   1.000
_cell.length_c   1.000
_cell.angle_alpha   90.00
_cell.angle_beta   90.00
_cell.angle_gamma   90.00
#
_symmetry.space_group_name_H-M   'P 1'
#
loop_
_entity.id
_entity.type
_entity.pdbx_description
1 polymer ?
#
loop_
_entity_poly.entity_id
_entity_poly.type
_entity_poly.pdbx_seq_one_letter_code
_entity_poly.pdbx_strand_id
1 'polypeptide(L)'
;MAATREAQLEAVLQAALYLLGARQDQMLTIEEWTDLARAVAACQERKTADYLTEHDLEDIADRYALEWDAATDGSLPTLEDD
;
A
#
# COMPACT_ATOMS: atom_id res chain seq x y z
N MET A 1 29.24 14.75 -2.55
CA MET A 1 27.76 14.84 -2.50
C MET A 1 27.22 13.54 -1.91
N ALA A 2 27.15 13.46 -0.58
CA ALA A 2 26.68 12.26 0.16
C ALA A 2 25.41 12.54 0.99
N ALA A 3 24.93 13.80 1.00
CA ALA A 3 23.76 14.25 1.77
C ALA A 3 22.40 13.80 1.21
N THR A 4 22.36 12.92 0.21
CA THR A 4 21.11 12.58 -0.48
C THR A 4 20.49 11.29 0.04
N ARG A 5 21.27 10.23 0.30
CA ARG A 5 20.70 8.92 0.65
C ARG A 5 20.24 8.81 2.10
N GLU A 6 21.00 9.37 3.03
CA GLU A 6 20.67 9.31 4.46
C GLU A 6 19.43 10.14 4.76
N ALA A 7 19.34 11.35 4.20
CA ALA A 7 18.14 12.20 4.25
C ALA A 7 16.92 11.55 3.56
N GLN A 8 17.13 10.83 2.45
CA GLN A 8 16.05 10.06 1.80
C GLN A 8 15.55 8.92 2.69
N LEU A 9 16.46 8.19 3.35
CA LEU A 9 16.10 7.10 4.26
C LEU A 9 15.37 7.64 5.51
N GLU A 10 15.79 8.77 6.06
CA GLU A 10 15.11 9.44 7.17
C GLU A 10 13.71 9.93 6.77
N ALA A 11 13.56 10.51 5.57
CA ALA A 11 12.26 10.92 5.05
C ALA A 11 11.31 9.73 4.87
N VAL A 12 11.81 8.61 4.35
CA VAL A 12 11.03 7.37 4.18
C VAL A 12 10.66 6.76 5.54
N LEU A 13 11.60 6.71 6.49
CA LEU A 13 11.34 6.21 7.84
C LEU A 13 10.29 7.06 8.56
N GLN A 14 10.39 8.39 8.46
CA GLN A 14 9.44 9.30 9.07
C GLN A 14 8.03 9.15 8.47
N ALA A 15 7.94 9.03 7.14
CA ALA A 15 6.67 8.76 6.45
C ALA A 15 6.08 7.41 6.90
N ALA A 16 6.89 6.35 6.96
CA ALA A 16 6.46 5.03 7.40
C ALA A 16 5.97 5.04 8.86
N LEU A 17 6.63 5.76 9.76
CA LEU A 17 6.20 5.91 11.16
C LEU A 17 4.88 6.67 11.30
N TYR A 18 4.67 7.73 10.51
CA TYR A 18 3.39 8.45 10.48
C TYR A 18 2.24 7.56 9.99
N LEU A 19 2.49 6.74 8.98
CA LEU A 19 1.49 5.85 8.39
C LEU A 19 1.17 4.66 9.31
N LEU A 20 2.17 4.16 10.04
CA LEU A 20 1.98 3.18 11.11
C LEU A 20 1.11 3.76 12.25
N GLY A 21 1.36 5.00 12.66
CA GLY A 21 0.52 5.69 13.66
C GLY A 21 -0.91 5.89 13.17
N ALA A 22 -1.07 6.39 11.94
CA ALA A 22 -2.40 6.66 11.37
C ALA A 22 -3.22 5.38 11.14
N ARG A 23 -2.59 4.25 10.78
CA ARG A 23 -3.27 2.94 10.72
C ARG A 23 -3.67 2.43 12.12
N GLN A 24 -2.82 2.62 13.13
CA GLN A 24 -3.15 2.23 14.51
C GLN A 24 -4.33 3.02 15.07
N ASP A 25 -4.48 4.28 14.67
CA ASP A 25 -5.59 5.15 15.06
C ASP A 25 -6.85 4.99 14.18
N GLN A 26 -6.87 4.03 13.24
CA GLN A 26 -7.96 3.84 12.25
C GLN A 26 -8.25 5.10 11.41
N MET A 27 -7.24 5.96 11.21
CA MET A 27 -7.39 7.25 10.56
C MET A 27 -7.11 7.23 9.04
N LEU A 28 -6.66 6.10 8.48
CA LEU A 28 -6.47 5.95 7.03
C LEU A 28 -7.59 5.10 6.45
N THR A 29 -8.17 5.56 5.33
CA THR A 29 -9.07 4.73 4.54
C THR A 29 -8.27 3.63 3.82
N ILE A 30 -8.96 2.58 3.37
CA ILE A 30 -8.33 1.53 2.57
C ILE A 30 -7.73 2.08 1.26
N GLU A 31 -8.30 3.16 0.71
CA GLU A 31 -7.79 3.87 -0.47
C GLU A 31 -6.44 4.52 -0.18
N GLU A 32 -6.33 5.29 0.91
CA GLU A 32 -5.09 5.97 1.31
C GLU A 32 -3.97 4.97 1.64
N TRP A 33 -4.34 3.85 2.27
CA TRP A 33 -3.42 2.75 2.52
C TRP A 33 -2.93 2.08 1.23
N THR A 34 -3.83 1.88 0.26
CA THR A 34 -3.51 1.29 -1.05
C THR A 34 -2.58 2.19 -1.87
N ASP A 35 -2.84 3.49 -1.90
CA ASP A 35 -1.99 4.45 -2.63
C ASP A 35 -0.57 4.50 -2.08
N LEU A 36 -0.42 4.41 -0.76
CA LEU A 36 0.89 4.25 -0.14
C LEU A 36 1.58 2.96 -0.59
N ALA A 37 0.88 1.82 -0.51
CA ALA A 37 1.42 0.54 -0.92
C ALA A 37 1.90 0.59 -2.38
N ARG A 38 1.13 1.25 -3.25
CA ARG A 38 1.46 1.44 -4.68
C ARG A 38 2.70 2.31 -4.88
N ALA A 39 2.84 3.39 -4.11
CA ALA A 39 4.04 4.23 -4.15
C ALA A 39 5.30 3.47 -3.70
N VAL A 40 5.21 2.68 -2.63
CA VAL A 40 6.34 1.87 -2.14
C VAL A 40 6.69 0.75 -3.14
N ALA A 41 5.68 0.09 -3.71
CA ALA A 41 5.85 -0.95 -4.71
C ALA A 41 6.56 -0.42 -5.96
N ALA A 42 6.17 0.75 -6.47
CA ALA A 42 6.82 1.40 -7.60
C ALA A 42 8.30 1.72 -7.33
N CYS A 43 8.64 2.21 -6.13
CA CYS A 43 10.03 2.50 -5.76
C CYS A 43 10.91 1.24 -5.64
N GLN A 44 10.32 0.08 -5.39
CA GLN A 44 11.04 -1.18 -5.20
C GLN A 44 10.88 -2.15 -6.38
N GLU A 45 10.22 -1.72 -7.46
CA GLU A 45 9.89 -2.56 -8.62
C GLU A 45 9.13 -3.85 -8.23
N ARG A 46 8.23 -3.75 -7.24
CA ARG A 46 7.38 -4.84 -6.73
C ARG A 46 5.91 -4.59 -7.05
N LYS A 47 5.04 -5.54 -6.70
CA LYS A 47 3.58 -5.40 -6.80
C LYS A 47 3.00 -4.79 -5.53
N THR A 48 1.94 -3.99 -5.67
CA THR A 48 1.22 -3.37 -4.53
C THR A 48 0.71 -4.42 -3.54
N ALA A 49 0.16 -5.53 -4.04
CA ALA A 49 -0.38 -6.64 -3.24
C ALA A 49 0.65 -7.26 -2.29
N ASP A 50 1.95 -7.18 -2.60
CA ASP A 50 3.02 -7.71 -1.74
C ASP A 50 3.10 -6.99 -0.37
N TYR A 51 2.48 -5.81 -0.24
CA TYR A 51 2.49 -4.98 0.96
C TYR A 51 1.14 -4.95 1.70
N LEU A 52 0.12 -5.58 1.14
CA LEU A 52 -1.23 -5.59 1.68
C LEU A 52 -1.49 -6.90 2.43
N THR A 53 -2.28 -6.82 3.49
CA THR A 53 -2.76 -8.03 4.17
C THR A 53 -3.90 -8.66 3.38
N GLU A 54 -4.20 -9.92 3.67
CA GLU A 54 -5.34 -10.63 3.06
C GLU A 54 -6.65 -9.85 3.24
N HIS A 55 -6.92 -9.35 4.45
CA HIS A 55 -8.08 -8.50 4.73
C HIS A 55 -8.08 -7.19 3.92
N ASP A 56 -6.92 -6.56 3.73
CA ASP A 56 -6.84 -5.35 2.89
C ASP A 56 -7.20 -5.70 1.42
N LEU A 57 -6.74 -6.84 0.92
CA LEU A 57 -7.03 -7.30 -0.44
C LEU A 57 -8.49 -7.72 -0.63
N GLU A 58 -9.10 -8.33 0.39
CA GLU A 58 -10.54 -8.63 0.41
C GLU A 58 -11.39 -7.35 0.39
N ASP A 59 -11.05 -6.37 1.24
CA ASP A 59 -11.74 -5.06 1.27
C ASP A 59 -11.63 -4.33 -0.08
N ILE A 60 -10.47 -4.42 -0.75
CA ILE A 60 -10.26 -3.84 -2.08
C ILE A 60 -11.05 -4.60 -3.16
N ALA A 61 -11.06 -5.93 -3.10
CA ALA A 61 -11.83 -6.76 -4.02
C ALA A 61 -13.33 -6.48 -3.92
N ASP A 62 -13.83 -6.24 -2.71
CA ASP A 62 -15.25 -5.96 -2.45
C ASP A 62 -15.64 -4.56 -2.94
N ARG A 63 -14.79 -3.55 -2.68
CA ARG A 63 -15.18 -2.14 -2.82
C ARG A 63 -14.60 -1.43 -4.05
N TYR A 64 -13.45 -1.88 -4.57
CA TYR A 64 -12.66 -1.12 -5.56
C TYR A 64 -12.04 -1.99 -6.68
N ALA A 65 -12.51 -3.22 -6.90
CA ALA A 65 -11.91 -4.14 -7.88
C ALA A 65 -11.80 -3.56 -9.31
N LEU A 66 -12.69 -2.64 -9.70
CA LEU A 66 -12.67 -2.00 -11.02
C LEU A 66 -11.47 -1.05 -11.23
N GLU A 67 -10.91 -0.51 -10.15
CA GLU A 67 -9.81 0.46 -10.17
C GLU A 67 -8.45 -0.21 -9.94
N TRP A 68 -8.46 -1.53 -9.72
CA TRP A 68 -7.27 -2.32 -9.45
C TRP A 68 -6.64 -2.83 -10.75
N ASP A 69 -5.39 -2.42 -11.02
CA ASP A 69 -4.65 -2.87 -12.19
C ASP A 69 -3.81 -4.10 -11.85
N ALA A 70 -4.27 -5.29 -12.21
CA ALA A 70 -3.55 -6.53 -11.92
C ALA A 70 -2.11 -6.56 -12.48
N ALA A 71 -1.83 -5.81 -13.57
CA ALA A 71 -0.48 -5.72 -14.12
C ALA A 71 0.46 -4.89 -13.25
N THR A 72 -0.03 -3.90 -12.51
CA THR A 72 0.77 -3.04 -11.62
C THR A 72 0.70 -3.52 -10.17
N ASP A 73 -0.50 -3.86 -9.72
CA ASP A 73 -0.84 -4.04 -8.32
C ASP A 73 -0.82 -5.52 -7.88
N GLY A 74 -0.94 -6.48 -8.80
CA GLY A 74 -0.99 -7.90 -8.50
C GLY A 74 -2.42 -8.46 -8.48
N SER A 75 -2.60 -9.75 -8.19
CA SER A 75 -3.93 -10.37 -8.19
C SER A 75 -4.72 -10.06 -6.92
N LEU A 76 -6.00 -9.75 -7.07
CA LEU A 76 -6.96 -9.74 -5.95
C LEU A 76 -7.52 -11.16 -5.71
N PRO A 77 -7.94 -11.47 -4.47
CA PRO A 77 -8.69 -12.69 -4.19
C PRO A 77 -10.01 -12.69 -4.96
N THR A 78 -10.50 -13.90 -5.30
CA THR A 78 -11.87 -14.06 -5.80
C THR A 78 -12.79 -14.13 -4.58
N LEU A 79 -13.70 -13.18 -4.45
CA LEU A 79 -14.74 -13.23 -3.42
C LEU A 79 -15.81 -14.22 -3.89
N GLU A 80 -16.04 -15.28 -3.11
CA GLU A 80 -17.19 -16.15 -3.32
C GLU A 80 -18.41 -15.46 -2.72
N ASP A 81 -19.40 -15.12 -3.56
CA ASP A 81 -20.71 -14.68 -3.07
C ASP A 81 -21.41 -15.89 -2.43
N ASP A 82 -21.54 -15.88 -1.09
CA ASP A 82 -22.33 -16.87 -0.32
C ASP A 82 -23.84 -16.76 -0.59
#